data_AF-A0A1V5EBY8-F1
#
_entry.id   AF-A0A1V5EBY8-F1
#
_cell.length_a   1.000
_cell.length_b   1.000
_cell.length_c   1.000
_cell.angle_alpha   90.00
_cell.angle_beta   90.00
_cell.angle_gamma   90.00
#
_symmetry.space_group_name_H-M   'P 1'
#
loop_
_entity.id
_entity.type
_entity.pdbx_description
1 polymer ?
#
loop_
_entity_poly.entity_id
_entity_poly.type
_entity_poly.pdbx_seq_one_letter_code
_entity_poly.pdbx_strand_id
1 'polypeptide(L)'
;MMESRQDLCVCEIMDALEVSHSNVSRHLKILKTAGFVRERKEGRWVHFYLTEPGSPFHKYLLLAVGNLPAEHLAADIERMHLRLSLREGGRCVEGVKSGKWGQLLSLDGNEKQKRFDERLVERKAERSP
;
A
#
# COMPACT_ATOMS: atom_id res chain seq x y z
N MET A 1 -3.83 5.56 12.01
CA MET A 1 -4.40 5.44 10.66
C MET A 1 -3.48 6.20 9.70
N MET A 2 -2.99 5.58 8.63
CA MET A 2 -2.01 6.20 7.72
C MET A 2 -2.55 7.49 7.07
N GLU A 3 -2.14 8.65 7.60
CA GLU A 3 -2.21 9.94 6.90
C GLU A 3 -1.14 10.00 5.81
N SER A 4 -1.26 9.15 4.80
CA SER A 4 -0.43 9.29 3.63
C SER A 4 -1.29 9.13 2.40
N ARG A 5 -1.47 10.24 1.67
CA ARG A 5 -1.88 10.30 0.27
C ARG A 5 -0.83 9.61 -0.63
N GLN A 6 -0.38 8.42 -0.26
CA GLN A 6 0.59 7.64 -1.00
C GLN A 6 -0.16 6.78 -2.01
N ASP A 7 0.26 6.93 -3.25
CA ASP A 7 -0.21 6.11 -4.34
C ASP A 7 0.48 4.75 -4.29
N LEU A 8 -0.30 3.68 -4.39
CA LEU A 8 0.16 2.29 -4.29
C LEU A 8 0.15 1.64 -5.66
N CYS A 9 1.20 0.91 -6.00
CA CYS A 9 1.20 0.07 -7.19
C CYS A 9 0.32 -1.17 -6.96
N VAL A 10 -0.29 -1.70 -8.01
CA VAL A 10 -1.10 -2.93 -7.97
C VAL A 10 -0.34 -4.10 -7.33
N CYS A 11 0.95 -4.26 -7.66
CA CYS A 11 1.77 -5.33 -7.08
C CYS A 11 1.98 -5.18 -5.57
N GLU A 12 2.02 -3.95 -5.05
CA GLU A 12 2.16 -3.72 -3.61
C GLU A 12 0.88 -4.08 -2.86
N ILE A 13 -0.27 -3.75 -3.43
CA ILE A 13 -1.58 -4.13 -2.87
C ILE A 13 -1.76 -5.65 -2.92
N MET A 14 -1.34 -6.29 -4.02
CA MET A 14 -1.35 -7.74 -4.20
C MET A 14 -0.51 -8.45 -3.13
N ASP A 15 0.73 -8.03 -2.96
CA ASP A 15 1.68 -8.61 -2.00
C ASP A 15 1.23 -8.39 -0.55
N ALA A 16 0.71 -7.20 -0.24
CA ALA A 16 0.26 -6.83 1.11
C ALA A 16 -1.08 -7.47 1.52
N LEU A 17 -1.96 -7.80 0.56
CA LEU A 17 -3.24 -8.44 0.84
C LEU A 17 -3.23 -9.96 0.56
N GLU A 18 -2.16 -10.50 -0.03
CA GLU A 18 -2.07 -11.93 -0.44
C GLU A 18 -3.17 -12.35 -1.43
N VAL A 19 -3.69 -11.39 -2.18
CA VAL A 19 -4.71 -11.60 -3.20
C VAL A 19 -4.04 -11.66 -4.56
N SER A 20 -4.53 -12.48 -5.48
CA SER A 20 -3.99 -12.56 -6.83
C SER A 20 -4.05 -11.23 -7.60
N HIS A 21 -3.09 -11.01 -8.51
CA HIS A 21 -3.05 -9.80 -9.35
C HIS A 21 -4.37 -9.54 -10.10
N SER A 22 -5.00 -10.60 -10.64
CA SER A 22 -6.26 -10.49 -11.38
C SER A 22 -7.41 -10.01 -10.50
N ASN A 23 -7.50 -10.52 -9.27
CA ASN A 23 -8.53 -10.11 -8.31
C ASN A 23 -8.32 -8.67 -7.83
N VAL A 24 -7.08 -8.30 -7.48
CA VAL A 24 -6.76 -6.91 -7.09
C VAL A 24 -7.08 -5.94 -8.23
N SER A 25 -6.64 -6.25 -9.46
CA SER A 25 -6.93 -5.42 -10.63
C SER A 25 -8.43 -5.26 -10.88
N ARG A 26 -9.20 -6.35 -10.73
CA ARG A 26 -10.67 -6.32 -10.84
C ARG A 26 -11.30 -5.42 -9.77
N HIS A 27 -10.90 -5.56 -8.51
CA HIS A 27 -11.44 -4.75 -7.41
C HIS A 27 -11.09 -3.27 -7.57
N LEU A 28 -9.86 -2.93 -7.95
CA LEU A 28 -9.44 -1.55 -8.21
C LEU A 28 -10.21 -0.93 -9.37
N LYS A 29 -10.52 -1.70 -10.43
CA LYS A 29 -11.38 -1.23 -11.52
C LYS A 29 -12.78 -0.91 -11.03
N ILE A 30 -13.37 -1.75 -10.18
CA ILE A 30 -14.70 -1.51 -9.59
C ILE A 30 -14.67 -0.23 -8.73
N LEU A 31 -13.69 -0.12 -7.82
CA LEU A 31 -13.53 1.06 -6.96
C LEU A 31 -13.29 2.35 -7.76
N LYS A 32 -12.54 2.26 -8.86
CA LYS A 32 -12.29 3.39 -9.77
C LYS A 32 -13.58 3.82 -10.45
N THR A 33 -14.34 2.88 -11.02
CA THR A 33 -15.64 3.16 -11.66
C THR A 33 -16.63 3.77 -10.65
N ALA A 34 -16.59 3.31 -9.40
CA ALA A 34 -17.41 3.85 -8.32
C ALA A 34 -16.88 5.19 -7.74
N GLY A 35 -15.73 5.68 -8.20
CA GLY A 35 -15.16 6.98 -7.80
C GLY A 35 -14.39 6.98 -6.47
N PHE A 36 -14.17 5.83 -5.83
CA PHE A 36 -13.46 5.74 -4.55
C PHE A 36 -11.94 5.82 -4.68
N VAL A 37 -11.40 5.42 -5.83
CA VAL A 37 -9.96 5.51 -6.14
C VAL A 37 -9.73 6.18 -7.49
N ARG A 38 -8.55 6.76 -7.65
CA ARG A 38 -8.02 7.21 -8.93
C ARG A 38 -6.74 6.46 -9.25
N GLU A 39 -6.34 6.51 -10.52
CA GLU A 39 -5.08 5.95 -10.96
C GLU A 39 -4.19 7.03 -11.58
N ARG A 40 -2.87 6.78 -11.53
CA ARG A 40 -1.84 7.53 -12.25
C ARG A 40 -0.93 6.53 -12.94
N LYS A 41 -0.65 6.76 -14.23
CA LYS A 41 0.33 5.98 -14.99
C LYS A 41 1.67 6.70 -14.97
N GLU A 42 2.73 5.97 -14.64
CA GLU A 42 4.11 6.45 -14.66
C GLU A 42 4.99 5.40 -15.36
N GLY A 43 5.29 5.64 -16.63
CA GLY A 43 5.95 4.65 -17.49
C GLY A 43 5.15 3.34 -17.56
N ARG A 44 5.76 2.24 -17.11
CA ARG A 44 5.12 0.92 -17.06
C ARG A 44 4.26 0.69 -15.81
N TRP A 45 4.30 1.60 -14.84
CA TRP A 45 3.64 1.42 -13.55
C TRP A 45 2.29 2.11 -13.51
N VAL A 46 1.32 1.47 -12.86
CA VAL A 46 0.02 2.05 -12.55
C VAL A 46 -0.12 2.12 -11.04
N HIS A 47 -0.30 3.33 -10.55
CA HIS A 47 -0.45 3.63 -9.12
C HIS A 47 -1.87 4.07 -8.83
N PHE A 48 -2.43 3.60 -7.71
CA PHE A 48 -3.77 3.90 -7.25
C PHE A 48 -3.72 4.70 -5.96
N TYR A 49 -4.62 5.66 -5.81
CA TYR A 49 -4.75 6.47 -4.61
C TYR A 49 -6.21 6.74 -4.31
N LEU A 50 -6.53 7.00 -3.05
CA LEU A 50 -7.89 7.33 -2.61
C LEU A 50 -8.36 8.65 -3.22
N THR A 51 -9.60 8.68 -3.67
CA THR A 51 -10.28 9.91 -4.06
C THR A 51 -10.69 10.67 -2.80
N GLU A 52 -10.47 11.98 -2.76
CA GLU A 52 -11.03 12.83 -1.69
C GLU A 52 -12.56 12.69 -1.60
N PRO A 53 -13.15 12.60 -0.39
CA PRO A 53 -14.60 12.45 -0.23
C PRO A 53 -15.40 13.59 -0.87
N GLY A 54 -16.13 13.27 -1.92
CA GLY A 54 -17.03 14.21 -2.61
C GLY A 54 -18.48 14.20 -2.11
N SER A 55 -18.83 13.30 -1.18
CA SER A 55 -20.19 13.15 -0.66
C SER A 55 -20.20 12.66 0.80
N PRO A 56 -21.29 12.88 1.56
CA PRO A 56 -21.43 12.33 2.92
C PRO A 56 -21.30 10.81 2.94
N PHE A 57 -21.90 10.10 1.98
CA PHE A 57 -21.79 8.65 1.88
C PHE A 57 -20.33 8.18 1.76
N HIS A 58 -19.55 8.81 0.87
CA HIS A 58 -18.13 8.49 0.72
C HIS A 58 -17.38 8.75 2.04
N LYS A 59 -17.64 9.88 2.70
CA LYS A 59 -17.04 10.19 4.01
C LYS A 59 -17.37 9.13 5.06
N TYR A 60 -18.63 8.72 5.18
CA TYR A 60 -19.04 7.68 6.14
C TYR A 60 -18.44 6.32 5.84
N LEU A 61 -18.31 5.96 4.55
CA LEU A 61 -17.65 4.72 4.17
C LEU A 61 -16.19 4.71 4.60
N LEU A 62 -15.43 5.78 4.33
CA LEU A 62 -14.03 5.87 4.77
C LEU A 62 -13.91 5.85 6.29
N LEU A 63 -14.82 6.50 7.01
CA LEU A 63 -14.87 6.43 8.47
C LEU A 63 -15.15 5.01 8.96
N ALA A 64 -16.11 4.31 8.38
CA ALA A 64 -16.44 2.95 8.76
C ALA A 64 -15.27 1.99 8.54
N VAL A 65 -14.66 2.03 7.34
CA VAL A 65 -13.49 1.20 7.01
C VAL A 65 -12.29 1.57 7.89
N GLY A 66 -12.07 2.86 8.14
CA GLY A 66 -10.98 3.32 9.00
C GLY A 66 -11.13 2.88 10.45
N ASN A 67 -12.35 2.72 10.96
CA ASN A 67 -12.61 2.29 12.33
C ASN A 67 -12.72 0.77 12.48
N LEU A 68 -12.33 -0.01 11.47
CA LEU A 68 -12.19 -1.45 11.62
C LEU A 68 -11.13 -1.76 12.69
N PRO A 69 -11.37 -2.76 13.57
CA PRO A 69 -10.39 -3.17 14.56
C PRO A 69 -9.05 -3.53 13.91
N ALA A 70 -7.97 -2.93 14.40
CA ALA A 70 -6.66 -3.03 13.78
C ALA A 70 -6.11 -4.46 13.79
N GLU A 71 -6.52 -5.29 14.74
CA GLU A 71 -6.15 -6.70 14.84
C GLU A 71 -6.55 -7.50 13.59
N HIS A 72 -7.64 -7.13 12.93
CA HIS A 72 -8.07 -7.79 11.69
C HIS A 72 -7.20 -7.44 10.49
N LEU A 73 -6.46 -6.33 10.58
CA LEU A 73 -5.62 -5.81 9.51
C LEU A 73 -4.13 -5.88 9.86
N ALA A 74 -3.77 -6.41 11.04
CA ALA A 74 -2.41 -6.33 11.57
C ALA A 74 -1.38 -6.97 10.62
N ALA A 75 -1.67 -8.17 10.13
CA ALA A 75 -0.81 -8.89 9.18
C ALA A 75 -0.72 -8.16 7.83
N ASP A 76 -1.83 -7.61 7.33
CA ASP A 76 -1.85 -6.85 6.06
C ASP A 76 -1.04 -5.56 6.16
N ILE A 77 -1.16 -4.86 7.30
CA ILE A 77 -0.42 -3.64 7.61
C ILE A 77 1.08 -3.95 7.71
N GLU A 78 1.46 -5.03 8.40
CA GLU A 78 2.86 -5.45 8.49
C GLU A 78 3.44 -5.76 7.10
N ARG A 79 2.74 -6.58 6.30
CA ARG A 79 3.16 -6.90 4.93
C ARG A 79 3.23 -5.65 4.06
N MET A 80 2.27 -4.72 4.18
CA MET A 80 2.30 -3.45 3.47
C MET A 80 3.54 -2.64 3.85
N HIS A 81 3.86 -2.52 5.13
CA HIS A 81 5.05 -1.80 5.58
C HIS A 81 6.34 -2.41 5.02
N LEU A 82 6.49 -3.73 5.11
CA LEU A 82 7.62 -4.46 4.54
C LEU A 82 7.69 -4.29 3.03
N ARG A 83 6.55 -4.35 2.33
CA ARG A 83 6.51 -4.25 0.88
C ARG A 83 6.86 -2.86 0.40
N LEU A 84 6.37 -1.84 1.10
CA LEU A 84 6.74 -0.45 0.87
C LEU A 84 8.23 -0.25 1.14
N SER A 85 8.88 -1.07 1.99
CA SER A 85 10.32 -1.04 2.24
C SER A 85 11.22 -1.35 1.04
N LEU A 86 10.64 -1.87 -0.03
CA LEU A 86 11.32 -2.12 -1.30
C LEU A 86 11.26 -0.95 -2.29
N ARG A 87 10.57 0.14 -1.95
CA ARG A 87 10.50 1.30 -2.85
C ARG A 87 11.81 2.08 -2.87
N GLU A 88 12.18 2.59 -4.04
CA GLU A 88 13.32 3.47 -4.25
C GLU A 88 12.80 4.84 -4.75
N GLY A 89 13.27 5.94 -4.14
CA GLY A 89 12.79 7.30 -4.44
C GLY A 89 11.27 7.44 -4.36
N GLY A 90 10.66 6.85 -3.33
CA GLY A 90 9.20 6.84 -3.13
C GLY A 90 8.39 5.96 -4.07
N ARG A 91 9.00 5.24 -5.02
CA ARG A 91 8.32 4.48 -6.08
C ARG A 91 8.54 2.98 -6.03
N CYS A 92 7.59 2.23 -6.56
CA CYS A 92 7.70 0.77 -6.66
C CYS A 92 8.66 0.37 -7.79
N VAL A 93 9.61 -0.51 -7.50
CA VAL A 93 10.60 -1.02 -8.47
C VAL A 93 10.55 -2.55 -8.67
N GLU A 94 9.89 -3.26 -7.77
CA GLU A 94 10.00 -4.73 -7.64
C GLU A 94 8.97 -5.55 -8.43
N GLY A 95 7.87 -4.95 -8.90
CA GLY A 95 6.93 -5.62 -9.79
C GLY A 95 6.16 -6.79 -9.16
N VAL A 96 5.47 -7.55 -10.01
CA VAL A 96 4.76 -8.78 -9.63
C VAL A 96 5.78 -9.93 -9.58
N LYS A 97 5.72 -10.81 -8.57
CA LYS A 97 6.68 -11.92 -8.34
C LYS A 97 8.12 -11.45 -8.06
N SER A 98 8.26 -10.45 -7.20
CA SER A 98 9.59 -9.98 -6.76
C SER A 98 10.33 -11.07 -5.98
N GLY A 99 11.55 -11.39 -6.41
CA GLY A 99 12.46 -12.25 -5.63
C GLY A 99 12.84 -11.61 -4.29
N LYS A 100 13.00 -10.28 -4.25
CA LYS A 100 13.29 -9.55 -3.01
C LYS A 100 12.12 -9.61 -2.02
N TRP A 101 10.89 -9.64 -2.51
CA TRP A 101 9.71 -9.82 -1.67
C TRP A 101 9.68 -11.19 -0.99
N GLY A 102 9.97 -12.27 -1.75
CA GLY A 102 10.07 -13.61 -1.17
C GLY A 102 11.15 -13.71 -0.08
N GLN A 103 12.33 -13.11 -0.32
CA GLN A 103 13.41 -13.03 0.67
C GLN A 103 13.01 -12.25 1.92
N LEU A 104 12.27 -11.15 1.76
CA LEU A 104 11.75 -10.35 2.88
C LEU A 104 10.78 -11.13 3.76
N LEU A 105 9.89 -11.92 3.16
CA LEU A 105 8.94 -12.73 3.91
C LEU A 105 9.63 -13.82 4.72
N SER A 106 10.77 -14.33 4.25
CA SER A 106 11.58 -15.34 4.94
C SER A 106 12.44 -14.81 6.10
N LEU A 107 12.55 -13.49 6.26
CA LEU A 107 13.29 -12.91 7.40
C LEU A 107 12.58 -13.20 8.73
N ASP A 108 13.38 -13.27 9.79
CA ASP A 108 12.84 -13.36 11.15
C ASP A 108 12.21 -12.03 11.62
N GLY A 109 11.49 -12.05 12.73
CA GLY A 109 10.76 -10.88 13.24
C GLY A 109 11.67 -9.70 13.60
N ASN A 110 12.89 -9.95 14.05
CA ASN A 110 13.83 -8.90 14.44
C ASN A 110 14.42 -8.20 13.22
N GLU A 111 14.71 -8.95 12.16
CA GLU A 111 15.21 -8.43 10.88
C GLU A 111 14.14 -7.62 10.14
N LYS A 112 12.88 -8.06 10.18
CA LYS A 112 11.72 -7.31 9.66
C LYS A 112 11.55 -5.97 10.39
N GLN A 113 11.65 -5.98 11.72
CA GLN A 113 11.50 -4.78 12.55
C GLN A 113 12.63 -3.77 12.28
N LYS A 114 13.89 -4.23 12.21
CA LYS A 114 15.04 -3.36 11.91
C LYS A 114 14.86 -2.62 10.58
N ARG A 115 14.40 -3.33 9.55
CA ARG A 115 14.18 -2.75 8.22
C ARG A 115 13.01 -1.78 8.18
N PHE A 116 12.00 -1.99 9.03
CA PHE A 116 10.92 -1.03 9.23
C PHE A 116 11.42 0.28 9.87
N ASP A 117 12.23 0.16 10.92
CA ASP A 117 12.77 1.31 11.65
C ASP A 117 13.72 2.17 10.77
N GLU A 118 14.60 1.53 10.00
CA GLU A 118 15.49 2.20 9.03
C GLU A 118 14.69 3.06 8.04
N ARG A 119 13.56 2.54 7.55
CA ARG A 119 12.74 3.26 6.59
C ARG A 119 11.86 4.35 7.20
N LEU A 120 11.43 4.20 8.46
CA LEU A 120 10.76 5.29 9.16
C LEU A 120 11.67 6.52 9.29
N VAL A 121 12.98 6.31 9.44
CA VAL A 121 13.98 7.39 9.45
C VAL A 121 14.09 8.05 8.06
N GLU A 122 14.19 7.25 6.99
CA GLU A 122 14.21 7.77 5.61
C GLU A 122 12.94 8.57 5.25
N ARG A 123 11.75 8.06 5.63
CA ARG A 123 10.47 8.75 5.40
C ARG A 123 10.36 10.08 6.15
N LYS A 124 10.99 10.22 7.31
CA LYS A 124 11.05 11.50 8.03
C LYS A 124 11.99 12.50 7.33
N ALA A 125 13.06 12.00 6.71
CA ALA A 125 13.98 12.82 5.91
C ALA A 125 13.35 13.31 4.60
N GLU A 126 12.61 12.44 3.89
CA GLU A 126 11.85 12.80 2.66
C GLU A 126 10.67 13.77 2.90
N ARG A 127 10.27 13.98 4.16
CA ARG A 127 9.19 14.87 4.59
C ARG A 127 9.69 16.21 5.19
N SER A 128 11.00 16.45 5.26
CA SER A 128 11.52 17.79 5.57
C SER A 128 11.51 18.65 4.30
N PRO A 129 11.06 19.91 4.38
CA PRO A 129 10.99 20.83 3.25
C PRO A 129 12.37 21.18 2.67
#